data_AF-A0A847BR63-F1
#
_entry.id   AF-A0A847BR63-F1
#
_cell.length_a   1.000
_cell.length_b   1.000
_cell.length_c   1.000
_cell.angle_alpha   90.00
_cell.angle_beta   90.00
_cell.angle_gamma   90.00
#
_symmetry.space_group_name_H-M   'P 1'
#
loop_
_entity.id
_entity.type
_entity.pdbx_description
1 polymer ?
#
loop_
_entity_poly.entity_id
_entity_poly.type
_entity_poly.pdbx_seq_one_letter_code
_entity_poly.pdbx_strand_id
1 'polypeptide(L)'
;LYIHLEHRENEALLQSELFKNLSIKGFNTYDHAAQTLFMRLPLGGNVDTMGEDVVKIAIIGADTVGMSVLYRVLNLGHFYNGKPIEVTIYDEEIEPKKQHFLKTYPIAFDCEYWKIAFQEESVFYAQKELPYNQIIFCKRNTQQSFADAMRLVRNKASLLEHKEVFVFADSHEKIANLIDVGKEGVFKSLFTFGEFKKICAHDVIVNEALDSMAIQTNARYNDLHGYNDKNLSPAQQWKNLDPFLKDSNRMQVEHLFVKLKVINKYLEEATPQGDFEAIKQEAMQRWFVHGGTMLWDEIKGAKTLATYIPLDVLEKLARSEKMRWNAFHILNGWQKRDIPNDTKEKVAKDKEKKLHPCLVPWEGLDYVSKNHNHDYKSDDAETVMRAYEMAQSIANTNELLSQEVVRFKELKLNSRINKEC
;
A
#
# COMPACT_ATOMS: atom_id res chain seq x y z
N LEU A 1 25.82 9.16 -7.87
CA LEU A 1 26.17 7.81 -7.39
C LEU A 1 24.89 7.14 -6.89
N TYR A 2 24.66 5.88 -7.24
CA TYR A 2 23.53 5.10 -6.73
C TYR A 2 24.06 4.03 -5.79
N ILE A 3 23.44 3.88 -4.62
CA ILE A 3 23.87 2.95 -3.58
C ILE A 3 22.72 2.03 -3.22
N HIS A 4 22.96 0.73 -3.26
CA HIS A 4 22.01 -0.25 -2.76
C HIS A 4 22.04 -0.27 -1.21
N LEU A 5 20.93 0.06 -0.58
CA LEU A 5 20.75 0.05 0.87
C LEU A 5 19.84 -1.11 1.26
N GLU A 6 20.46 -2.19 1.72
CA GLU A 6 19.73 -3.42 2.06
C GLU A 6 18.84 -3.26 3.31
N HIS A 7 19.38 -2.58 4.33
CA HIS A 7 18.67 -2.32 5.58
C HIS A 7 18.14 -0.89 5.60
N ARG A 8 16.84 -0.74 5.85
CA ARG A 8 16.15 0.55 5.93
C ARG A 8 16.77 1.50 6.98
N GLU A 9 17.37 0.96 8.04
CA GLU A 9 18.09 1.75 9.05
C GLU A 9 19.23 2.60 8.45
N ASN A 10 19.79 2.15 7.32
CA ASN A 10 20.86 2.86 6.61
C ASN A 10 20.36 4.07 5.82
N GLU A 11 19.04 4.25 5.62
CA GLU A 11 18.50 5.45 4.95
C GLU A 11 18.81 6.72 5.74
N ALA A 12 18.94 6.62 7.07
CA ALA A 12 19.36 7.74 7.91
C ALA A 12 20.73 8.31 7.50
N LEU A 13 21.61 7.50 6.90
CA LEU A 13 22.89 7.95 6.38
C LEU A 13 22.72 8.98 5.26
N LEU A 14 21.70 8.79 4.40
CA LEU A 14 21.41 9.72 3.29
C LEU A 14 20.96 11.09 3.79
N GLN A 15 20.43 11.18 5.01
CA GLN A 15 20.01 12.44 5.63
C GLN A 15 21.15 13.14 6.41
N SER A 16 22.30 12.48 6.60
CA SER A 16 23.42 13.05 7.36
C SER A 16 24.19 14.11 6.56
N GLU A 17 24.80 15.07 7.25
CA GLU A 17 25.60 16.14 6.64
C GLU A 17 26.73 15.61 5.74
N LEU A 18 27.28 14.44 6.07
CA LEU A 18 28.34 13.80 5.29
C LEU A 18 27.88 13.46 3.86
N PHE A 19 26.62 13.06 3.70
CA PHE A 19 26.04 12.64 2.43
C PHE A 19 25.29 13.77 1.72
N LYS A 20 24.85 14.83 2.42
CA LYS A 20 24.15 15.98 1.82
C LYS A 20 24.95 16.68 0.71
N ASN A 21 26.27 16.70 0.82
CA ASN A 21 27.16 17.32 -0.17
C ASN A 21 27.51 16.38 -1.34
N LEU A 22 27.09 15.12 -1.28
CA LEU A 22 27.33 14.12 -2.31
C LEU A 22 26.04 13.88 -3.10
N SER A 23 26.12 13.84 -4.43
CA SER A 23 24.96 13.45 -5.26
C SER A 23 24.75 11.94 -5.19
N ILE A 24 24.29 11.45 -4.04
CA ILE A 24 24.03 10.04 -3.73
C ILE A 24 22.52 9.80 -3.69
N LYS A 25 22.08 8.74 -4.36
CA LYS A 25 20.72 8.22 -4.27
C LYS A 25 20.77 6.79 -3.75
N GLY A 26 20.07 6.53 -2.64
CA GLY A 26 19.86 5.18 -2.15
C GLY A 26 18.69 4.51 -2.88
N PHE A 27 18.79 3.21 -3.08
CA PHE A 27 17.68 2.37 -3.52
C PHE A 27 17.74 1.02 -2.79
N ASN A 28 16.60 0.35 -2.63
CA ASN A 28 16.52 -0.98 -2.05
C ASN A 28 15.87 -1.94 -3.05
N THR A 29 16.66 -2.91 -3.52
CA THR A 29 16.22 -3.89 -4.51
C THR A 29 15.10 -4.76 -3.96
N TYR A 30 15.15 -5.11 -2.69
CA TYR A 30 14.14 -5.96 -2.05
C TYR A 30 12.84 -5.21 -1.79
N ASP A 31 12.90 -3.91 -1.54
CA ASP A 31 11.71 -3.06 -1.52
C ASP A 31 11.12 -2.93 -2.93
N HIS A 32 11.93 -2.79 -3.99
CA HIS A 32 11.39 -2.84 -5.36
C HIS A 32 10.75 -4.20 -5.70
N ALA A 33 11.33 -5.31 -5.21
CA ALA A 33 10.75 -6.65 -5.40
C ALA A 33 9.37 -6.78 -4.72
N ALA A 34 9.26 -6.31 -3.47
CA ALA A 34 7.97 -6.28 -2.78
C ALA A 34 6.98 -5.32 -3.45
N GLN A 35 7.46 -4.27 -4.12
CA GLN A 35 6.62 -3.28 -4.80
C GLN A 35 5.94 -3.90 -6.00
N THR A 36 6.76 -4.46 -6.89
CA THR A 36 6.28 -5.07 -8.12
C THR A 36 5.37 -6.26 -7.83
N LEU A 37 5.65 -7.03 -6.76
CA LEU A 37 4.75 -8.09 -6.28
C LEU A 37 3.31 -7.60 -6.09
N PHE A 38 3.10 -6.57 -5.26
CA PHE A 38 1.75 -6.10 -4.91
C PHE A 38 1.14 -5.13 -5.94
N MET A 39 1.96 -4.54 -6.82
CA MET A 39 1.45 -3.84 -8.01
C MET A 39 0.87 -4.82 -9.03
N ARG A 40 1.50 -5.97 -9.20
CA ARG A 40 1.05 -7.02 -10.13
C ARG A 40 -0.14 -7.78 -9.60
N LEU A 41 -0.07 -8.19 -8.34
CA LEU A 41 -1.09 -8.99 -7.68
C LEU A 41 -1.43 -8.31 -6.34
N PRO A 42 -2.46 -7.46 -6.33
CA PRO A 42 -2.84 -6.71 -5.14
C PRO A 42 -3.08 -7.61 -3.94
N LEU A 43 -2.61 -7.16 -2.78
CA LEU A 43 -2.82 -7.84 -1.50
C LEU A 43 -4.32 -8.06 -1.24
N GLY A 44 -4.71 -9.29 -0.90
CA GLY A 44 -6.14 -9.64 -0.72
C GLY A 44 -6.97 -9.63 -2.01
N GLY A 45 -6.33 -9.60 -3.19
CA GLY A 45 -7.02 -9.61 -4.48
C GLY A 45 -7.94 -10.82 -4.70
N ASN A 46 -7.58 -11.97 -4.13
CA ASN A 46 -8.33 -13.23 -4.17
C ASN A 46 -9.31 -13.47 -3.00
N VAL A 47 -9.56 -12.46 -2.16
CA VAL A 47 -10.42 -12.57 -0.96
C VAL A 47 -11.63 -11.65 -1.06
N ASP A 48 -12.81 -12.03 -0.57
CA ASP A 48 -13.95 -11.10 -0.51
C ASP A 48 -13.80 -10.11 0.66
N THR A 49 -13.00 -9.08 0.42
CA THR A 49 -12.73 -8.00 1.39
C THR A 49 -13.90 -7.01 1.56
N MET A 50 -15.01 -7.24 0.87
CA MET A 50 -16.27 -6.51 1.07
C MET A 50 -17.25 -7.27 1.96
N GLY A 51 -17.12 -8.59 2.02
CA GLY A 51 -17.83 -9.46 2.95
C GLY A 51 -17.10 -9.65 4.28
N GLU A 52 -17.28 -10.83 4.87
CA GLU A 52 -16.76 -11.16 6.19
C GLU A 52 -15.40 -11.88 6.16
N ASP A 53 -14.78 -12.01 4.99
CA ASP A 53 -13.51 -12.74 4.89
C ASP A 53 -12.34 -11.95 5.49
N VAL A 54 -11.38 -12.69 6.05
CA VAL A 54 -10.13 -12.13 6.59
C VAL A 54 -9.00 -12.50 5.63
N VAL A 55 -8.15 -11.53 5.30
CA VAL A 55 -6.95 -11.77 4.50
C VAL A 55 -5.87 -12.38 5.38
N LYS A 56 -5.43 -13.58 5.02
CA LYS A 56 -4.43 -14.38 5.73
C LYS A 56 -3.23 -14.66 4.85
N ILE A 57 -2.04 -14.27 5.30
CA ILE A 57 -0.79 -14.36 4.54
C ILE A 57 0.20 -15.27 5.28
N ALA A 58 0.85 -16.17 4.55
CA ALA A 58 2.05 -16.85 5.02
C ALA A 58 3.29 -16.29 4.30
N ILE A 59 4.33 -15.93 5.06
CA ILE A 59 5.64 -15.53 4.53
C ILE A 59 6.66 -16.58 4.97
N ILE A 60 7.31 -17.26 4.04
CA ILE A 60 8.32 -18.30 4.29
C ILE A 60 9.70 -17.72 3.98
N GLY A 61 10.50 -17.52 5.02
CA GLY A 61 11.78 -16.81 4.98
C GLY A 61 11.65 -15.40 5.54
N ALA A 62 12.36 -15.12 6.62
CA ALA A 62 12.38 -13.86 7.37
C ALA A 62 13.72 -13.11 7.18
N ASP A 63 14.37 -13.30 6.03
CA ASP A 63 15.50 -12.50 5.58
C ASP A 63 15.05 -11.18 4.94
N THR A 64 15.94 -10.44 4.28
CA THR A 64 15.67 -9.09 3.78
C THR A 64 14.45 -9.02 2.87
N VAL A 65 14.29 -9.96 1.92
CA VAL A 65 13.12 -10.01 1.04
C VAL A 65 11.84 -10.22 1.84
N GLY A 66 11.84 -11.18 2.77
CA GLY A 66 10.68 -11.50 3.60
C GLY A 66 10.28 -10.34 4.50
N MET A 67 11.26 -9.61 5.04
CA MET A 67 11.02 -8.42 5.85
C MET A 67 10.51 -7.23 5.02
N SER A 68 11.02 -7.02 3.80
CA SER A 68 10.47 -6.03 2.86
C SER A 68 9.02 -6.37 2.46
N VAL A 69 8.73 -7.65 2.23
CA VAL A 69 7.35 -8.12 1.98
C VAL A 69 6.47 -7.88 3.20
N LEU A 70 6.90 -8.27 4.41
CA LEU A 70 6.15 -8.06 5.65
C LEU A 70 5.85 -6.58 5.87
N TYR A 71 6.85 -5.71 5.75
CA TYR A 71 6.67 -4.27 5.89
C TYR A 71 5.57 -3.75 4.95
N ARG A 72 5.56 -4.20 3.69
CA ARG A 72 4.54 -3.78 2.72
C ARG A 72 3.17 -4.39 3.01
N VAL A 73 3.10 -5.66 3.39
CA VAL A 73 1.86 -6.33 3.80
C VAL A 73 1.18 -5.57 4.95
N LEU A 74 1.95 -5.15 5.96
CA LEU A 74 1.42 -4.40 7.10
C LEU A 74 0.97 -2.98 6.75
N ASN A 75 1.51 -2.38 5.69
CA ASN A 75 1.09 -1.07 5.19
C ASN A 75 -0.14 -1.15 4.27
N LEU A 76 -0.29 -2.23 3.50
CA LEU A 76 -1.35 -2.38 2.50
C LEU A 76 -2.56 -3.17 3.04
N GLY A 77 -2.42 -3.88 4.15
CA GLY A 77 -3.40 -4.81 4.73
C GLY A 77 -4.61 -4.17 5.41
N HIS A 78 -5.17 -3.11 4.84
CA HIS A 78 -6.33 -2.40 5.37
C HIS A 78 -7.46 -2.42 4.34
N PHE A 79 -8.56 -3.08 4.68
CA PHE A 79 -9.59 -3.44 3.71
C PHE A 79 -10.93 -2.77 4.02
N TYR A 80 -11.86 -2.84 3.06
CA TYR A 80 -13.18 -2.22 3.17
C TYR A 80 -14.00 -2.73 4.35
N ASN A 81 -13.92 -4.02 4.66
CA ASN A 81 -14.59 -4.62 5.81
C ASN A 81 -13.93 -4.30 7.17
N GLY A 82 -12.82 -3.55 7.18
CA GLY A 82 -12.13 -3.11 8.39
C GLY A 82 -11.45 -4.24 9.19
N LYS A 83 -11.41 -5.47 8.67
CA LYS A 83 -10.80 -6.59 9.39
C LYS A 83 -9.26 -6.49 9.34
N PRO A 84 -8.56 -6.69 10.48
CA PRO A 84 -7.11 -6.66 10.50
C PRO A 84 -6.55 -7.83 9.68
N ILE A 85 -5.49 -7.56 8.92
CA ILE A 85 -4.76 -8.60 8.19
C ILE A 85 -4.11 -9.58 9.17
N GLU A 86 -4.12 -10.87 8.85
CA GLU A 86 -3.42 -11.90 9.63
C GLU A 86 -2.19 -12.37 8.86
N VAL A 87 -1.01 -12.23 9.45
CA VAL A 87 0.27 -12.59 8.82
C VAL A 87 0.99 -13.60 9.71
N THR A 88 1.39 -14.73 9.15
CA THR A 88 2.29 -15.67 9.83
C THR A 88 3.61 -15.76 9.07
N ILE A 89 4.71 -15.49 9.77
CA ILE A 89 6.07 -15.58 9.27
C ILE A 89 6.67 -16.90 9.75
N TYR A 90 7.27 -17.62 8.80
CA TYR A 90 7.90 -18.92 8.97
C TYR A 90 9.37 -18.84 8.60
N ASP A 91 10.26 -19.29 9.48
CA ASP A 91 11.70 -19.32 9.24
C ASP A 91 12.36 -20.42 10.09
N GLU A 92 13.55 -20.90 9.69
CA GLU A 92 14.33 -21.89 10.45
C GLU A 92 14.97 -21.29 11.72
N GLU A 93 15.20 -19.98 11.76
CA GLU A 93 15.79 -19.27 12.90
C GLU A 93 14.88 -18.10 13.33
N ILE A 94 13.62 -18.38 13.66
CA ILE A 94 12.60 -17.35 13.74
C ILE A 94 12.77 -16.35 14.90
N GLU A 95 13.21 -16.78 16.09
CA GLU A 95 13.24 -15.89 17.26
C GLU A 95 14.28 -14.75 17.11
N PRO A 96 15.54 -14.99 16.68
CA PRO A 96 16.47 -13.90 16.36
C PRO A 96 15.92 -12.91 15.31
N LYS A 97 15.24 -13.42 14.27
CA LYS A 97 14.66 -12.58 13.21
C LYS A 97 13.53 -11.70 13.73
N LYS A 98 12.65 -12.25 14.58
CA LYS A 98 11.59 -11.52 15.29
C LYS A 98 12.17 -10.42 16.19
N GLN A 99 13.22 -10.72 16.96
CA GLN A 99 13.88 -9.74 17.81
C GLN A 99 14.53 -8.61 17.00
N HIS A 100 15.12 -8.93 15.84
CA HIS A 100 15.64 -7.91 14.94
C HIS A 100 14.52 -7.05 14.36
N PHE A 101 13.42 -7.65 13.90
CA PHE A 101 12.26 -6.92 13.40
C PHE A 101 11.71 -5.92 14.43
N LEU A 102 11.59 -6.31 15.70
CA LEU A 102 11.10 -5.43 16.77
C LEU A 102 12.04 -4.28 17.11
N LYS A 103 13.36 -4.42 16.86
CA LYS A 103 14.31 -3.31 17.01
C LYS A 103 14.10 -2.24 15.94
N THR A 104 13.81 -2.66 14.72
CA THR A 104 13.56 -1.75 13.59
C THR A 104 12.13 -1.17 13.64
N TYR A 105 11.15 -2.00 14.01
CA TYR A 105 9.72 -1.67 14.03
C TYR A 105 9.13 -1.95 15.42
N PRO A 106 9.11 -0.96 16.33
CA PRO A 106 8.66 -1.15 17.72
C PRO A 106 7.12 -1.15 17.81
N ILE A 107 6.50 -2.20 17.26
CA ILE A 107 5.04 -2.34 17.15
C ILE A 107 4.50 -3.48 18.03
N ALA A 108 3.20 -3.42 18.32
CA ALA A 108 2.46 -4.56 18.85
C ALA A 108 2.16 -5.57 17.73
N PHE A 109 2.13 -6.86 18.04
CA PHE A 109 1.80 -7.92 17.07
C PHE A 109 0.31 -8.22 16.94
N ASP A 110 -0.51 -7.83 17.91
CA ASP A 110 -1.97 -7.99 17.87
C ASP A 110 -2.61 -6.64 18.21
N CYS A 111 -3.25 -6.03 17.21
CA CYS A 111 -3.92 -4.74 17.34
C CYS A 111 -5.01 -4.58 16.27
N GLU A 112 -5.67 -3.42 16.26
CA GLU A 112 -6.73 -3.10 15.28
C GLU A 112 -6.26 -3.08 13.81
N TYR A 113 -4.95 -3.00 13.57
CA TYR A 113 -4.37 -2.90 12.22
C TYR A 113 -3.96 -4.25 11.64
N TRP A 114 -3.45 -5.17 12.48
CA TRP A 114 -2.88 -6.44 12.06
C TRP A 114 -2.82 -7.46 13.21
N LYS A 115 -2.68 -8.73 12.83
CA LYS A 115 -2.25 -9.82 13.70
C LYS A 115 -1.04 -10.52 13.10
N ILE A 116 0.05 -10.59 13.86
CA ILE A 116 1.34 -11.09 13.40
C ILE A 116 1.76 -12.27 14.26
N ALA A 117 2.09 -13.38 13.62
CA ALA A 117 2.65 -14.56 14.27
C ALA A 117 4.01 -14.92 13.66
N PHE A 118 4.92 -15.39 14.50
CA PHE A 118 6.24 -15.89 14.12
C PHE A 118 6.33 -17.35 14.55
N GLN A 119 6.63 -18.25 13.62
CA GLN A 119 6.67 -19.69 13.86
C GLN A 119 7.86 -20.34 13.16
N GLU A 120 8.32 -21.46 13.71
CA GLU A 120 9.33 -22.30 13.07
C GLU A 120 8.83 -22.82 11.71
N GLU A 121 9.68 -22.84 10.70
CA GLU A 121 9.28 -23.22 9.34
C GLU A 121 8.70 -24.65 9.28
N SER A 122 9.21 -25.56 10.10
CA SER A 122 8.69 -26.94 10.20
C SER A 122 7.19 -27.00 10.50
N VAL A 123 6.64 -26.01 11.20
CA VAL A 123 5.22 -25.91 11.53
C VAL A 123 4.37 -25.70 10.27
N PHE A 124 4.83 -24.89 9.32
CA PHE A 124 4.13 -24.65 8.05
C PHE A 124 3.95 -25.94 7.25
N TYR A 125 5.00 -26.75 7.11
CA TYR A 125 4.92 -27.98 6.32
C TYR A 125 4.10 -29.08 7.02
N ALA A 126 4.08 -29.08 8.35
CA ALA A 126 3.29 -30.03 9.16
C ALA A 126 1.77 -29.80 9.07
N GLN A 127 1.31 -28.64 8.56
CA GLN A 127 -0.12 -28.36 8.49
C GLN A 127 -0.84 -29.27 7.48
N LYS A 128 -1.98 -29.81 7.92
CA LYS A 128 -2.89 -30.62 7.09
C LYS A 128 -3.73 -29.75 6.16
N GLU A 129 -4.05 -28.54 6.60
CA GLU A 129 -4.77 -27.52 5.85
C GLU A 129 -3.88 -26.29 5.70
N LEU A 130 -4.17 -25.44 4.71
CA LEU A 130 -3.45 -24.19 4.49
C LEU A 130 -4.44 -23.03 4.65
N PRO A 131 -4.56 -22.43 5.84
CA PRO A 131 -5.55 -21.38 6.11
C PRO A 131 -5.13 -20.01 5.55
N TYR A 132 -4.33 -19.98 4.49
CA TYR A 132 -3.79 -18.75 3.91
C TYR A 132 -4.44 -18.45 2.56
N ASN A 133 -4.68 -17.19 2.25
CA ASN A 133 -5.11 -16.75 0.94
C ASN A 133 -3.92 -16.59 0.00
N GLN A 134 -2.79 -16.09 0.53
CA GLN A 134 -1.55 -15.89 -0.21
C GLN A 134 -0.37 -16.46 0.58
N ILE A 135 0.52 -17.17 -0.11
CA ILE A 135 1.70 -17.85 0.46
C ILE A 135 2.92 -17.35 -0.30
N ILE A 136 3.89 -16.75 0.40
CA ILE A 136 5.00 -16.03 -0.23
C ILE A 136 6.33 -16.62 0.23
N PHE A 137 7.09 -17.19 -0.71
CA PHE A 137 8.40 -17.79 -0.49
C PHE A 137 9.52 -16.77 -0.74
N CYS A 138 10.23 -16.42 0.32
CA CYS A 138 11.22 -15.33 0.43
C CYS A 138 12.56 -15.77 1.04
N LYS A 139 12.88 -17.06 1.03
CA LYS A 139 14.14 -17.56 1.62
C LYS A 139 15.37 -16.96 0.92
N ARG A 140 16.44 -16.71 1.69
CA ARG A 140 17.74 -16.27 1.16
C ARG A 140 18.31 -17.20 0.10
N ASN A 141 18.17 -18.52 0.27
CA ASN A 141 18.51 -19.48 -0.78
C ASN A 141 17.34 -19.56 -1.78
N THR A 142 17.42 -18.78 -2.85
CA THR A 142 16.37 -18.67 -3.87
C THR A 142 16.07 -20.00 -4.57
N GLN A 143 17.07 -20.85 -4.77
CA GLN A 143 16.87 -22.19 -5.34
C GLN A 143 16.07 -23.09 -4.39
N GLN A 144 16.37 -23.05 -3.09
CA GLN A 144 15.62 -23.79 -2.08
C GLN A 144 14.19 -23.25 -1.96
N SER A 145 14.02 -21.93 -1.91
CA SER A 145 12.73 -21.22 -1.92
C SER A 145 11.85 -21.72 -3.08
N PHE A 146 12.45 -21.81 -4.26
CA PHE A 146 11.80 -22.30 -5.47
C PHE A 146 11.46 -23.78 -5.42
N ALA A 147 12.37 -24.63 -4.96
CA ALA A 147 12.11 -26.06 -4.80
C ALA A 147 10.96 -26.32 -3.82
N ASP A 148 10.88 -25.57 -2.72
CA ASP A 148 9.83 -25.70 -1.71
C ASP A 148 8.47 -25.22 -2.23
N ALA A 149 8.42 -24.06 -2.92
CA ALA A 149 7.20 -23.59 -3.58
C ALA A 149 6.69 -24.61 -4.62
N MET A 150 7.60 -25.16 -5.44
CA MET A 150 7.25 -26.18 -6.42
C MET A 150 6.76 -27.48 -5.78
N ARG A 151 7.37 -27.91 -4.68
CA ARG A 151 6.93 -29.08 -3.91
C ARG A 151 5.54 -28.85 -3.31
N LEU A 152 5.28 -27.66 -2.76
CA LEU A 152 3.96 -27.29 -2.25
C LEU A 152 2.91 -27.39 -3.36
N VAL A 153 3.16 -26.75 -4.49
CA VAL A 153 2.23 -26.68 -5.63
C VAL A 153 1.96 -28.06 -6.22
N ARG A 154 2.98 -28.93 -6.32
CA ARG A 154 2.81 -30.30 -6.85
C ARG A 154 2.10 -31.24 -5.88
N ASN A 155 2.44 -31.18 -4.58
CA ASN A 155 1.99 -32.19 -3.61
C ASN A 155 0.71 -31.79 -2.87
N LYS A 156 0.42 -30.49 -2.78
CA LYS A 156 -0.75 -29.94 -2.07
C LYS A 156 -1.67 -29.14 -3.02
N ALA A 157 -1.67 -29.45 -4.33
CA ALA A 157 -2.45 -28.71 -5.34
C ALA A 157 -3.93 -28.52 -4.99
N SER A 158 -4.59 -29.56 -4.46
CA SER A 158 -6.00 -29.50 -4.04
C SER A 158 -6.25 -28.54 -2.86
N LEU A 159 -5.23 -28.27 -2.04
CA LEU A 159 -5.32 -27.32 -0.94
C LEU A 159 -5.06 -25.88 -1.40
N LEU A 160 -4.67 -25.66 -2.66
CA LEU A 160 -4.34 -24.36 -3.23
C LEU A 160 -5.46 -23.77 -4.09
N GLU A 161 -6.64 -24.38 -4.08
CA GLU A 161 -7.81 -23.83 -4.76
C GLU A 161 -8.11 -22.42 -4.23
N HIS A 162 -8.25 -21.46 -5.14
CA HIS A 162 -8.41 -20.02 -4.86
C HIS A 162 -7.27 -19.34 -4.07
N LYS A 163 -6.13 -20.02 -3.88
CA LYS A 163 -4.93 -19.46 -3.22
C LYS A 163 -3.89 -19.02 -4.24
N GLU A 164 -3.09 -18.03 -3.87
CA GLU A 164 -1.94 -17.57 -4.67
C GLU A 164 -0.64 -17.92 -3.94
N VAL A 165 0.30 -18.53 -4.65
CA VAL A 165 1.63 -18.89 -4.18
C VAL A 165 2.65 -18.07 -4.95
N PHE A 166 3.48 -17.34 -4.22
CA PHE A 166 4.50 -16.46 -4.77
C PHE A 166 5.88 -16.97 -4.42
N VAL A 167 6.83 -16.85 -5.33
CA VAL A 167 8.24 -17.17 -5.07
C VAL A 167 9.15 -16.07 -5.57
N PHE A 168 10.05 -15.63 -4.69
CA PHE A 168 11.11 -14.69 -5.04
C PHE A 168 12.13 -15.35 -5.96
N ALA A 169 12.35 -14.78 -7.15
CA ALA A 169 13.20 -15.32 -8.19
C ALA A 169 14.09 -14.21 -8.78
N ASP A 170 15.24 -13.98 -8.15
CA ASP A 170 16.18 -12.90 -8.49
C ASP A 170 16.84 -13.03 -9.88
N SER A 171 17.22 -14.25 -10.27
CA SER A 171 18.13 -14.54 -11.37
C SER A 171 17.62 -15.61 -12.35
N HIS A 172 16.37 -16.08 -12.18
CA HIS A 172 15.77 -17.17 -12.95
C HIS A 172 14.72 -16.70 -13.99
N GLU A 173 15.03 -15.63 -14.75
CA GLU A 173 14.12 -14.98 -15.73
C GLU A 173 13.38 -15.97 -16.65
N LYS A 174 14.08 -16.95 -17.23
CA LYS A 174 13.46 -17.92 -18.15
C LYS A 174 12.44 -18.82 -17.45
N ILE A 175 12.71 -19.23 -16.22
CA ILE A 175 11.84 -20.11 -15.45
C ILE A 175 10.63 -19.32 -14.94
N ALA A 176 10.87 -18.09 -14.46
CA ALA A 176 9.83 -17.14 -14.08
C ALA A 176 8.83 -16.91 -15.23
N ASN A 177 9.34 -16.61 -16.44
CA ASN A 177 8.51 -16.40 -17.63
C ASN A 177 7.71 -17.66 -18.01
N LEU A 178 8.31 -18.85 -17.94
CA LEU A 178 7.60 -20.09 -18.25
C LEU A 178 6.48 -20.39 -17.25
N ILE A 179 6.69 -20.14 -15.95
CA ILE A 179 5.66 -20.29 -14.91
C ILE A 179 4.53 -19.28 -15.13
N ASP A 180 4.89 -18.04 -15.46
CA ASP A 180 3.90 -16.98 -15.58
C ASP A 180 3.07 -17.08 -16.86
N VAL A 181 3.60 -17.68 -17.93
CA VAL A 181 2.88 -17.96 -19.18
C VAL A 181 2.10 -19.28 -19.09
N GLY A 182 2.68 -20.33 -18.50
CA GLY A 182 2.13 -21.69 -18.47
C GLY A 182 1.12 -21.95 -17.36
N LYS A 183 0.13 -21.05 -17.16
CA LYS A 183 -0.89 -21.08 -16.08
C LYS A 183 -1.90 -22.24 -16.23
N GLU A 184 -1.41 -23.47 -16.33
CA GLU A 184 -2.19 -24.68 -16.51
C GLU A 184 -1.91 -25.71 -15.41
N GLY A 185 -2.90 -26.57 -15.16
CA GLY A 185 -2.81 -27.65 -14.18
C GLY A 185 -2.41 -27.14 -12.79
N VAL A 186 -1.40 -27.80 -12.20
CA VAL A 186 -0.94 -27.48 -10.84
C VAL A 186 -0.31 -26.09 -10.74
N PHE A 187 0.22 -25.51 -11.84
CA PHE A 187 0.96 -24.23 -11.79
C PHE A 187 0.09 -22.97 -11.82
N LYS A 188 -1.24 -23.11 -11.95
CA LYS A 188 -2.17 -21.98 -12.01
C LYS A 188 -2.05 -21.04 -10.81
N SER A 189 -1.73 -21.57 -9.62
CA SER A 189 -1.58 -20.81 -8.39
C SER A 189 -0.17 -20.26 -8.15
N LEU A 190 0.83 -20.59 -8.99
CA LEU A 190 2.22 -20.19 -8.76
C LEU A 190 2.59 -18.94 -9.55
N PHE A 191 3.19 -17.95 -8.88
CA PHE A 191 3.63 -16.67 -9.43
C PHE A 191 5.06 -16.38 -9.00
N THR A 192 5.80 -15.66 -9.82
CA THR A 192 7.16 -15.23 -9.49
C THR A 192 7.26 -13.72 -9.32
N PHE A 193 8.21 -13.26 -8.51
CA PHE A 193 8.49 -11.84 -8.33
C PHE A 193 9.97 -11.59 -8.04
N GLY A 194 10.41 -10.33 -8.19
CA GLY A 194 11.74 -9.91 -7.77
C GLY A 194 12.87 -10.11 -8.78
N GLU A 195 12.57 -10.20 -10.07
CA GLU A 195 13.58 -10.35 -11.12
C GLU A 195 14.51 -9.11 -11.19
N PHE A 196 15.80 -9.28 -10.85
CA PHE A 196 16.76 -8.18 -10.72
C PHE A 196 16.91 -7.36 -12.01
N LYS A 197 16.85 -8.00 -13.17
CA LYS A 197 16.93 -7.32 -14.46
C LYS A 197 15.80 -6.29 -14.66
N LYS A 198 14.62 -6.53 -14.08
CA LYS A 198 13.48 -5.60 -14.11
C LYS A 198 13.59 -4.57 -12.99
N ILE A 199 13.77 -5.00 -11.75
CA ILE A 199 13.71 -4.11 -10.58
C ILE A 199 14.98 -3.27 -10.34
N CYS A 200 16.08 -3.63 -11.01
CA CYS A 200 17.32 -2.84 -11.05
C CYS A 200 17.56 -2.19 -12.42
N ALA A 201 16.56 -2.18 -13.31
CA ALA A 201 16.70 -1.51 -14.61
C ALA A 201 16.98 -0.01 -14.43
N HIS A 202 17.65 0.59 -15.42
CA HIS A 202 17.94 2.02 -15.44
C HIS A 202 16.67 2.85 -15.21
N ASP A 203 15.55 2.46 -15.84
CA ASP A 203 14.29 3.18 -15.68
C ASP A 203 13.74 3.12 -14.25
N VAL A 204 13.96 2.02 -13.52
CA VAL A 204 13.52 1.88 -12.13
C VAL A 204 14.41 2.69 -11.19
N ILE A 205 15.74 2.56 -11.29
CA ILE A 205 16.67 3.17 -10.34
C ILE A 205 16.91 4.66 -10.64
N VAL A 206 17.13 5.00 -11.91
CA VAL A 206 17.55 6.35 -12.33
C VAL A 206 16.35 7.23 -12.65
N ASN A 207 15.41 6.69 -13.44
CA ASN A 207 14.20 7.42 -13.85
C ASN A 207 13.06 7.30 -12.83
N GLU A 208 13.26 6.54 -11.74
CA GLU A 208 12.29 6.37 -10.64
C GLU A 208 10.91 5.95 -11.18
N ALA A 209 10.89 5.07 -12.19
CA ALA A 209 9.66 4.74 -12.92
C ALA A 209 8.56 4.22 -11.99
N LEU A 210 8.91 3.43 -10.96
CA LEU A 210 7.97 2.92 -9.95
C LEU A 210 7.34 4.02 -9.08
N ASP A 211 7.96 5.20 -9.00
CA ASP A 211 7.49 6.33 -8.20
C ASP A 211 6.63 7.32 -9.01
N SER A 212 6.44 7.11 -10.31
CA SER A 212 5.74 8.06 -11.18
C SER A 212 4.37 8.48 -10.64
N MET A 213 3.62 7.54 -10.06
CA MET A 213 2.33 7.80 -9.42
C MET A 213 2.45 8.47 -8.05
N ALA A 214 3.47 8.11 -7.27
CA ALA A 214 3.72 8.70 -5.96
C ALA A 214 4.15 10.18 -6.11
N ILE A 215 4.91 10.50 -7.16
CA ILE A 215 5.27 11.86 -7.56
C ILE A 215 4.00 12.69 -7.85
N GLN A 216 3.06 12.14 -8.62
CA GLN A 216 1.79 12.82 -8.95
C GLN A 216 0.94 13.03 -7.69
N THR A 217 0.84 12.00 -6.84
CA THR A 217 0.09 12.06 -5.58
C THR A 217 0.64 13.16 -4.66
N ASN A 218 1.96 13.23 -4.53
CA ASN A 218 2.63 14.27 -3.76
C ASN A 218 2.41 15.67 -4.36
N ALA A 219 2.53 15.82 -5.69
CA ALA A 219 2.31 17.10 -6.36
C ALA A 219 0.90 17.64 -6.08
N ARG A 220 -0.11 16.77 -6.17
CA ARG A 220 -1.50 17.14 -5.89
C ARG A 220 -1.74 17.47 -4.42
N TYR A 221 -1.12 16.75 -3.49
CA TYR A 221 -1.12 17.12 -2.07
C TYR A 221 -0.52 18.52 -1.86
N ASN A 222 0.61 18.81 -2.51
CA ASN A 222 1.22 20.13 -2.44
C ASN A 222 0.34 21.24 -3.06
N ASP A 223 -0.38 20.96 -4.14
CA ASP A 223 -1.31 21.92 -4.74
C ASP A 223 -2.44 22.28 -3.76
N LEU A 224 -3.09 21.27 -3.17
CA LEU A 224 -4.20 21.48 -2.24
C LEU A 224 -3.81 22.26 -1.00
N HIS A 225 -2.61 22.02 -0.48
CA HIS A 225 -2.15 22.68 0.75
C HIS A 225 -1.28 23.92 0.49
N GLY A 226 -1.10 24.32 -0.78
CA GLY A 226 -0.29 25.47 -1.16
C GLY A 226 1.21 25.30 -0.83
N TYR A 227 1.70 24.06 -0.76
CA TYR A 227 3.10 23.75 -0.48
C TYR A 227 3.99 23.76 -1.74
N ASN A 228 3.40 23.92 -2.92
CA ASN A 228 4.16 23.90 -4.16
C ASN A 228 5.13 25.08 -4.29
N ASP A 229 6.39 24.76 -4.58
CA ASP A 229 7.34 25.73 -5.12
C ASP A 229 7.09 25.87 -6.63
N LYS A 230 6.56 27.02 -7.04
CA LYS A 230 6.21 27.31 -8.44
C LYS A 230 7.42 27.28 -9.39
N ASN A 231 8.65 27.29 -8.87
CA ASN A 231 9.86 27.21 -9.67
C ASN A 231 10.33 25.76 -9.91
N LEU A 232 9.72 24.78 -9.24
CA LEU A 232 10.13 23.38 -9.29
C LEU A 232 9.02 22.51 -9.88
N SER A 233 9.39 21.68 -10.86
CA SER A 233 8.51 20.61 -11.34
C SER A 233 8.18 19.60 -10.23
N PRO A 234 7.06 18.86 -10.33
CA PRO A 234 6.74 17.75 -9.44
C PRO A 234 7.91 16.81 -9.15
N ALA A 235 8.67 16.43 -10.18
CA ALA A 235 9.83 15.55 -10.05
C ALA A 235 10.99 16.19 -9.28
N GLN A 236 11.20 17.51 -9.40
CA GLN A 236 12.22 18.23 -8.63
C GLN A 236 11.82 18.35 -7.16
N GLN A 237 10.55 18.66 -6.88
CA GLN A 237 10.03 18.69 -5.52
C GLN A 237 10.09 17.31 -4.87
N TRP A 238 9.74 16.25 -5.61
CA TRP A 238 9.91 14.87 -5.17
C TRP A 238 11.35 14.56 -4.78
N LYS A 239 12.35 14.94 -5.57
CA LYS A 239 13.76 14.69 -5.22
C LYS A 239 14.13 15.23 -3.84
N ASN A 240 13.61 16.41 -3.50
CA ASN A 240 13.85 17.09 -2.21
C ASN A 240 12.94 16.60 -1.08
N LEU A 241 11.93 15.77 -1.38
CA LEU A 241 11.01 15.24 -0.40
C LEU A 241 11.73 14.28 0.55
N ASP A 242 11.39 14.38 1.83
CA ASP A 242 11.89 13.49 2.86
C ASP A 242 11.53 12.01 2.54
N PRO A 243 12.46 11.05 2.70
CA PRO A 243 12.24 9.63 2.45
C PRO A 243 10.99 9.04 3.12
N PHE A 244 10.67 9.44 4.36
CA PHE A 244 9.47 8.96 5.03
C PHE A 244 8.19 9.46 4.32
N LEU A 245 8.19 10.69 3.80
CA LEU A 245 7.07 11.19 3.01
C LEU A 245 6.99 10.55 1.62
N LYS A 246 8.13 10.23 0.99
CA LYS A 246 8.14 9.45 -0.26
C LYS A 246 7.48 8.10 -0.08
N ASP A 247 7.85 7.39 0.98
CA ASP A 247 7.26 6.10 1.33
C ASP A 247 5.78 6.19 1.64
N SER A 248 5.34 7.22 2.37
CA SER A 248 3.92 7.43 2.61
C SER A 248 3.11 7.54 1.31
N ASN A 249 3.63 8.27 0.32
CA ASN A 249 3.00 8.42 -0.99
C ASN A 249 3.03 7.10 -1.79
N ARG A 250 4.13 6.34 -1.75
CA ARG A 250 4.21 5.01 -2.37
C ARG A 250 3.15 4.06 -1.81
N MET A 251 3.03 3.97 -0.48
CA MET A 251 2.05 3.10 0.16
C MET A 251 0.60 3.53 -0.15
N GLN A 252 0.31 4.83 -0.23
CA GLN A 252 -1.01 5.34 -0.60
C GLN A 252 -1.39 4.95 -2.04
N VAL A 253 -0.43 5.05 -2.97
CA VAL A 253 -0.59 4.66 -4.38
C VAL A 253 -0.81 3.16 -4.52
N GLU A 254 -0.05 2.34 -3.82
CA GLU A 254 -0.19 0.89 -3.95
C GLU A 254 -1.48 0.37 -3.29
N HIS A 255 -1.95 1.04 -2.24
CA HIS A 255 -3.24 0.76 -1.63
C HIS A 255 -4.42 1.15 -2.52
N LEU A 256 -4.20 1.93 -3.59
CA LEU A 256 -5.22 2.24 -4.60
C LEU A 256 -5.92 0.98 -5.12
N PHE A 257 -5.22 -0.14 -5.22
CA PHE A 257 -5.74 -1.37 -5.78
C PHE A 257 -6.82 -2.02 -4.91
N VAL A 258 -6.68 -1.87 -3.59
CA VAL A 258 -7.69 -2.28 -2.63
C VAL A 258 -8.95 -1.43 -2.80
N LYS A 259 -8.79 -0.11 -2.94
CA LYS A 259 -9.88 0.86 -3.15
C LYS A 259 -10.61 0.62 -4.48
N LEU A 260 -9.87 0.43 -5.57
CA LEU A 260 -10.43 0.23 -6.91
C LEU A 260 -11.23 -1.07 -7.04
N LYS A 261 -10.85 -2.15 -6.35
CA LYS A 261 -11.63 -3.39 -6.32
C LYS A 261 -13.07 -3.14 -5.86
N VAL A 262 -13.23 -2.35 -4.79
CA VAL A 262 -14.54 -1.99 -4.23
C VAL A 262 -15.29 -1.04 -5.15
N ILE A 263 -14.61 0.03 -5.59
CA ILE A 263 -15.18 1.03 -6.50
C ILE A 263 -15.75 0.37 -7.75
N ASN A 264 -15.00 -0.53 -8.38
CA ASN A 264 -15.46 -1.19 -9.60
C ASN A 264 -16.69 -2.08 -9.37
N LYS A 265 -16.73 -2.85 -8.27
CA LYS A 265 -17.92 -3.65 -7.93
C LYS A 265 -19.18 -2.78 -7.82
N TYR A 266 -19.08 -1.64 -7.12
CA TYR A 266 -20.21 -0.72 -7.02
C TYR A 266 -20.57 -0.09 -8.38
N LEU A 267 -19.60 0.28 -9.20
CA LEU A 267 -19.84 0.87 -10.52
C LEU A 267 -20.42 -0.12 -11.56
N GLU A 268 -20.19 -1.42 -11.40
CA GLU A 268 -20.81 -2.47 -12.23
C GLU A 268 -22.31 -2.58 -11.95
N GLU A 269 -22.71 -2.39 -10.69
CA GLU A 269 -24.08 -2.53 -10.21
C GLU A 269 -24.84 -1.17 -10.14
N ALA A 270 -24.16 -0.06 -10.43
CA ALA A 270 -24.64 1.27 -10.07
C ALA A 270 -25.84 1.80 -10.89
N THR A 271 -26.72 2.48 -10.16
CA THR A 271 -27.66 3.49 -10.66
C THR A 271 -27.35 4.83 -10.00
N PRO A 272 -27.60 5.98 -10.67
CA PRO A 272 -27.39 7.30 -10.05
C PRO A 272 -28.16 7.43 -8.74
N GLN A 273 -27.49 7.88 -7.68
CA GLN A 273 -28.03 7.98 -6.32
C GLN A 273 -28.85 9.26 -6.09
N GLY A 274 -28.75 10.24 -6.98
CA GLY A 274 -29.52 11.48 -6.87
C GLY A 274 -28.83 12.68 -7.51
N ASP A 275 -29.31 13.86 -7.15
CA ASP A 275 -28.72 15.13 -7.56
C ASP A 275 -27.36 15.34 -6.87
N PHE A 276 -26.36 15.76 -7.66
CA PHE A 276 -24.99 15.92 -7.17
C PHE A 276 -24.87 17.02 -6.09
N GLU A 277 -25.61 18.12 -6.20
CA GLU A 277 -25.53 19.19 -5.20
C GLU A 277 -26.10 18.71 -3.85
N ALA A 278 -27.19 17.94 -3.87
CA ALA A 278 -27.71 17.31 -2.65
C ALA A 278 -26.68 16.36 -2.01
N ILE A 279 -26.04 15.49 -2.81
CA ILE A 279 -24.99 14.57 -2.35
C ILE A 279 -23.81 15.35 -1.77
N LYS A 280 -23.42 16.44 -2.42
CA LYS A 280 -22.36 17.33 -1.95
C LYS A 280 -22.66 17.92 -0.58
N GLN A 281 -23.87 18.44 -0.37
CA GLN A 281 -24.28 18.98 0.92
C GLN A 281 -24.27 17.90 2.03
N GLU A 282 -24.69 16.68 1.70
CA GLU A 282 -24.61 15.56 2.63
C GLU A 282 -23.15 15.19 2.97
N ALA A 283 -22.26 15.14 1.98
CA ALA A 283 -20.83 14.90 2.20
C ALA A 283 -20.19 15.99 3.07
N MET A 284 -20.59 17.26 2.87
CA MET A 284 -20.16 18.37 3.74
C MET A 284 -20.57 18.12 5.19
N GLN A 285 -21.82 17.73 5.43
CA GLN A 285 -22.30 17.45 6.80
C GLN A 285 -21.59 16.26 7.46
N ARG A 286 -21.18 15.26 6.67
CA ARG A 286 -20.51 14.05 7.17
C ARG A 286 -19.03 14.27 7.51
N TRP A 287 -18.31 15.02 6.67
CA TRP A 287 -16.84 15.05 6.72
C TRP A 287 -16.24 16.41 7.12
N PHE A 288 -17.06 17.45 7.26
CA PHE A 288 -16.60 18.81 7.59
C PHE A 288 -17.20 19.26 8.91
N VAL A 289 -16.40 19.18 9.96
CA VAL A 289 -16.77 19.64 11.31
C VAL A 289 -16.29 21.05 11.61
N HIS A 290 -15.33 21.55 10.83
CA HIS A 290 -14.81 22.91 10.90
C HIS A 290 -15.38 23.84 9.81
N GLY A 291 -16.06 23.29 8.80
CA GLY A 291 -16.66 24.07 7.72
C GLY A 291 -15.65 24.51 6.66
N GLY A 292 -14.60 23.72 6.44
CA GLY A 292 -13.66 23.92 5.35
C GLY A 292 -14.28 23.79 3.95
N THR A 293 -13.47 24.02 2.94
CA THR A 293 -13.90 23.97 1.53
C THR A 293 -13.80 22.56 0.98
N MET A 294 -14.76 22.16 0.15
CA MET A 294 -14.71 20.89 -0.55
C MET A 294 -13.59 20.85 -1.58
N LEU A 295 -12.54 20.07 -1.31
CA LEU A 295 -11.34 19.99 -2.16
C LEU A 295 -11.52 19.07 -3.37
N TRP A 296 -12.59 18.26 -3.40
CA TRP A 296 -12.76 17.22 -4.40
C TRP A 296 -13.74 17.54 -5.54
N ASP A 297 -14.35 18.72 -5.54
CA ASP A 297 -15.20 19.16 -6.66
C ASP A 297 -14.43 19.31 -7.98
N GLU A 298 -13.13 19.60 -7.88
CA GLU A 298 -12.23 19.82 -9.02
C GLU A 298 -11.49 18.54 -9.45
N ILE A 299 -11.68 17.41 -8.75
CA ILE A 299 -11.02 16.14 -9.13
C ILE A 299 -11.74 15.56 -10.34
N LYS A 300 -10.96 15.10 -11.32
CA LYS A 300 -11.53 14.39 -12.46
C LYS A 300 -12.19 13.09 -11.98
N GLY A 301 -13.48 12.95 -12.28
CA GLY A 301 -14.27 11.75 -11.94
C GLY A 301 -14.84 11.73 -10.52
N ALA A 302 -14.51 12.68 -9.65
CA ALA A 302 -15.10 12.79 -8.31
C ALA A 302 -16.63 12.88 -8.34
N LYS A 303 -17.17 13.76 -9.19
CA LYS A 303 -18.63 13.89 -9.40
C LYS A 303 -19.27 12.56 -9.78
N THR A 304 -18.63 11.81 -10.67
CA THR A 304 -19.10 10.48 -11.06
C THR A 304 -19.09 9.52 -9.88
N LEU A 305 -17.96 9.43 -9.15
CA LEU A 305 -17.88 8.55 -7.98
C LEU A 305 -18.97 8.89 -6.96
N ALA A 306 -19.18 10.17 -6.64
CA ALA A 306 -20.25 10.61 -5.73
C ALA A 306 -21.65 10.24 -6.23
N THR A 307 -21.90 10.38 -7.53
CA THR A 307 -23.22 10.17 -8.13
C THR A 307 -23.58 8.69 -8.16
N TYR A 308 -22.60 7.80 -8.34
CA TYR A 308 -22.85 6.37 -8.57
C TYR A 308 -22.50 5.48 -7.37
N ILE A 309 -21.74 5.99 -6.39
CA ILE A 309 -21.31 5.24 -5.20
C ILE A 309 -21.91 5.92 -3.96
N PRO A 310 -22.66 5.19 -3.12
CA PRO A 310 -23.19 5.73 -1.87
C PRO A 310 -22.12 6.32 -0.95
N LEU A 311 -22.44 7.42 -0.25
CA LEU A 311 -21.49 8.11 0.63
C LEU A 311 -21.00 7.25 1.80
N ASP A 312 -21.78 6.28 2.28
CA ASP A 312 -21.35 5.33 3.32
C ASP A 312 -20.26 4.38 2.81
N VAL A 313 -20.31 4.00 1.53
CA VAL A 313 -19.29 3.18 0.88
C VAL A 313 -18.00 3.98 0.72
N LEU A 314 -18.12 5.22 0.23
CA LEU A 314 -16.98 6.13 0.09
C LEU A 314 -16.33 6.44 1.45
N GLU A 315 -17.13 6.63 2.49
CA GLU A 315 -16.62 6.81 3.86
C GLU A 315 -15.91 5.55 4.38
N LYS A 316 -16.43 4.34 4.13
CA LYS A 316 -15.71 3.10 4.49
C LYS A 316 -14.36 3.00 3.79
N LEU A 317 -14.28 3.41 2.52
CA LEU A 317 -13.00 3.49 1.83
C LEU A 317 -12.07 4.53 2.48
N ALA A 318 -12.58 5.70 2.85
CA ALA A 318 -11.82 6.74 3.52
C ALA A 318 -11.30 6.28 4.90
N ARG A 319 -12.12 5.50 5.63
CA ARG A 319 -11.73 4.84 6.88
C ARG A 319 -10.58 3.83 6.65
N SER A 320 -10.61 3.06 5.57
CA SER A 320 -9.51 2.15 5.25
C SER A 320 -8.22 2.89 4.88
N GLU A 321 -8.30 4.04 4.19
CA GLU A 321 -7.16 4.94 3.98
C GLU A 321 -6.63 5.51 5.30
N LYS A 322 -7.53 5.89 6.21
CA LYS A 322 -7.16 6.36 7.54
C LYS A 322 -6.41 5.29 8.34
N MET A 323 -6.89 4.04 8.32
CA MET A 323 -6.22 2.91 8.94
C MET A 323 -4.84 2.67 8.34
N ARG A 324 -4.72 2.71 7.00
CA ARG A 324 -3.46 2.61 6.27
C ARG A 324 -2.46 3.71 6.62
N TRP A 325 -2.93 4.95 6.74
CA TRP A 325 -2.10 6.08 7.14
C TRP A 325 -1.61 5.96 8.59
N ASN A 326 -2.48 5.52 9.51
CA ASN A 326 -2.10 5.25 10.91
C ASN A 326 -1.07 4.12 10.99
N ALA A 327 -1.34 3.00 10.33
CA ALA A 327 -0.44 1.85 10.21
C ALA A 327 0.96 2.25 9.73
N PHE A 328 1.04 3.04 8.65
CA PHE A 328 2.30 3.55 8.12
C PHE A 328 3.11 4.33 9.17
N HIS A 329 2.46 5.24 9.88
CA HIS A 329 3.10 6.04 10.92
C HIS A 329 3.57 5.16 12.09
N ILE A 330 2.71 4.26 12.59
CA ILE A 330 3.01 3.34 13.68
C ILE A 330 4.20 2.44 13.34
N LEU A 331 4.20 1.84 12.14
CA LEU A 331 5.31 1.02 11.64
C LEU A 331 6.61 1.81 11.66
N ASN A 332 6.58 3.07 11.26
CA ASN A 332 7.76 3.93 11.26
C ASN A 332 8.05 4.59 12.62
N GLY A 333 7.48 4.06 13.71
CA GLY A 333 7.79 4.43 15.09
C GLY A 333 7.11 5.71 15.58
N TRP A 334 6.07 6.18 14.88
CA TRP A 334 5.27 7.31 15.35
C TRP A 334 4.21 6.88 16.37
N GLN A 335 3.96 7.75 17.34
CA GLN A 335 2.98 7.55 18.40
C GLN A 335 1.99 8.70 18.46
N LYS A 336 0.82 8.45 19.07
CA LYS A 336 -0.18 9.49 19.28
C LYS A 336 0.40 10.62 20.13
N ARG A 337 0.16 11.85 19.69
CA ARG A 337 0.32 13.05 20.50
C ARG A 337 -1.04 13.44 21.07
N ASP A 338 -1.19 13.47 22.40
CA ASP A 338 -2.42 13.98 22.98
C ASP A 338 -2.54 15.49 22.79
N ILE A 339 -3.79 15.93 22.56
CA ILE A 339 -4.17 17.34 22.52
C ILE A 339 -4.80 17.64 23.88
N PRO A 340 -4.13 18.42 24.76
CA PRO A 340 -4.65 18.73 26.09
C PRO A 340 -6.01 19.40 26.02
N ASN A 341 -6.85 19.13 27.03
CA ASN A 341 -8.13 19.82 27.19
C ASN A 341 -7.89 21.33 27.27
N ASP A 342 -8.80 22.12 26.69
CA ASP A 342 -8.77 23.60 26.66
C ASP A 342 -7.64 24.24 25.84
N THR A 343 -6.90 23.45 25.05
CA THR A 343 -5.88 24.00 24.14
C THR A 343 -6.55 24.86 23.07
N LYS A 344 -6.23 26.17 23.06
CA LYS A 344 -6.72 27.13 22.06
C LYS A 344 -5.90 27.15 20.78
N GLU A 345 -4.68 26.62 20.83
CA GLU A 345 -3.74 26.58 19.70
C GLU A 345 -3.65 25.19 19.08
N LYS A 346 -3.28 25.15 17.80
CA LYS A 346 -3.03 23.90 17.07
C LYS A 346 -1.83 23.17 17.67
N VAL A 347 -2.01 21.93 18.09
CA VAL A 347 -0.91 21.08 18.54
C VAL A 347 -0.17 20.53 17.31
N ALA A 348 1.04 21.03 17.06
CA ALA A 348 1.87 20.53 15.97
C ALA A 348 2.35 19.09 16.21
N LYS A 349 2.74 18.38 15.14
CA LYS A 349 3.48 17.12 15.27
C LYS A 349 4.90 17.37 15.80
N ASP A 350 5.44 16.45 16.59
CA ASP A 350 6.83 16.44 17.04
C ASP A 350 7.61 15.43 16.19
N LYS A 351 8.49 15.92 15.31
CA LYS A 351 9.26 15.05 14.41
C LYS A 351 10.38 14.30 15.14
N GLU A 352 10.98 14.91 16.16
CA GLU A 352 12.11 14.32 16.88
C GLU A 352 11.63 13.16 17.76
N LYS A 353 10.52 13.37 18.47
CA LYS A 353 9.89 12.32 19.30
C LYS A 353 8.92 11.43 18.53
N LYS A 354 8.73 11.69 17.23
CA LYS A 354 7.75 11.04 16.35
C LYS A 354 6.34 11.01 16.96
N LEU A 355 5.85 12.14 17.45
CA LEU A 355 4.49 12.26 18.00
C LEU A 355 3.56 12.98 17.00
N HIS A 356 2.41 12.38 16.69
CA HIS A 356 1.44 12.96 15.76
C HIS A 356 0.03 13.04 16.36
N PRO A 357 -0.63 14.22 16.35
CA PRO A 357 -1.97 14.41 16.91
C PRO A 357 -3.07 13.66 16.14
N CYS A 358 -2.92 13.56 14.81
CA CYS A 358 -3.88 12.82 13.98
C CYS A 358 -3.76 11.28 14.07
N LEU A 359 -2.88 10.70 14.91
CA LEU A 359 -2.83 9.24 15.12
C LEU A 359 -3.95 8.81 16.08
N VAL A 360 -5.16 8.86 15.56
CA VAL A 360 -6.43 8.52 16.22
C VAL A 360 -7.31 7.71 15.27
N PRO A 361 -8.30 6.96 15.78
CA PRO A 361 -9.36 6.38 14.96
C PRO A 361 -10.16 7.45 14.20
N TRP A 362 -10.95 7.03 13.23
CA TRP A 362 -11.77 7.91 12.38
C TRP A 362 -12.62 8.90 13.18
N GLU A 363 -13.30 8.43 14.22
CA GLU A 363 -14.14 9.22 15.11
C GLU A 363 -13.33 10.28 15.87
N GLY A 364 -12.07 9.98 16.18
CA GLY A 364 -11.16 10.92 16.85
C GLY A 364 -10.77 12.11 15.99
N LEU A 365 -10.88 12.00 14.65
CA LEU A 365 -10.57 13.10 13.74
C LEU A 365 -11.47 14.31 13.97
N ASP A 366 -12.72 14.15 14.42
CA ASP A 366 -13.61 15.29 14.67
C ASP A 366 -13.07 16.21 15.76
N TYR A 367 -12.49 15.62 16.81
CA TYR A 367 -11.86 16.39 17.89
C TYR A 367 -10.58 17.09 17.40
N VAL A 368 -9.72 16.36 16.68
CA VAL A 368 -8.49 16.93 16.12
C VAL A 368 -8.80 18.06 15.14
N SER A 369 -9.81 17.89 14.29
CA SER A 369 -10.25 18.87 13.30
C SER A 369 -10.76 20.16 13.92
N LYS A 370 -11.56 20.06 14.99
CA LYS A 370 -12.02 21.23 15.73
C LYS A 370 -10.88 21.99 16.40
N ASN A 371 -9.87 21.29 16.94
CA ASN A 371 -8.70 21.96 17.54
C ASN A 371 -7.76 22.57 16.50
N HIS A 372 -7.62 21.94 15.34
CA HIS A 372 -6.67 22.35 14.31
C HIS A 372 -7.24 23.30 13.27
N ASN A 373 -8.55 23.55 13.30
CA ASN A 373 -9.25 24.31 12.27
C ASN A 373 -9.04 23.72 10.86
N HIS A 374 -9.13 22.39 10.75
CA HIS A 374 -8.86 21.66 9.50
C HIS A 374 -9.64 20.33 9.45
N ASP A 375 -10.37 20.06 8.35
CA ASP A 375 -11.24 18.88 8.22
C ASP A 375 -10.49 17.64 7.72
N TYR A 376 -9.89 16.85 8.63
CA TYR A 376 -9.06 15.70 8.28
C TYR A 376 -9.83 14.53 7.67
N LYS A 377 -11.11 14.33 8.04
CA LYS A 377 -11.96 13.33 7.38
C LYS A 377 -12.16 13.66 5.90
N SER A 378 -12.23 14.95 5.56
CA SER A 378 -12.28 15.37 4.16
C SER A 378 -11.00 15.02 3.43
N ASP A 379 -9.82 15.13 4.03
CA ASP A 379 -8.55 14.75 3.37
C ASP A 379 -8.51 13.24 3.03
N ASP A 380 -8.98 12.40 3.96
CA ASP A 380 -9.06 10.95 3.73
C ASP A 380 -10.10 10.60 2.64
N ALA A 381 -11.26 11.27 2.63
CA ALA A 381 -12.28 11.11 1.60
C ALA A 381 -11.80 11.60 0.22
N GLU A 382 -11.10 12.74 0.18
CA GLU A 382 -10.49 13.32 -1.02
C GLU A 382 -9.51 12.33 -1.67
N THR A 383 -8.72 11.61 -0.86
CA THR A 383 -7.84 10.52 -1.35
C THR A 383 -8.60 9.42 -2.07
N VAL A 384 -9.79 9.02 -1.58
CA VAL A 384 -10.64 8.03 -2.26
C VAL A 384 -11.17 8.60 -3.58
N MET A 385 -11.52 9.88 -3.59
CA MET A 385 -12.09 10.55 -4.76
C MET A 385 -11.12 10.74 -5.91
N ARG A 386 -9.81 10.75 -5.62
CA ARG A 386 -8.74 10.67 -6.63
C ARG A 386 -8.62 9.33 -7.33
N ALA A 387 -9.23 8.27 -6.81
CA ALA A 387 -8.96 6.92 -7.30
C ALA A 387 -9.22 6.78 -8.80
N TYR A 388 -10.25 7.46 -9.33
CA TYR A 388 -10.54 7.50 -10.75
C TYR A 388 -9.43 8.15 -11.58
N GLU A 389 -9.04 9.37 -11.21
CA GLU A 389 -7.98 10.13 -11.87
C GLU A 389 -6.64 9.37 -11.85
N MET A 390 -6.30 8.78 -10.70
CA MET A 390 -5.09 7.97 -10.53
C MET A 390 -5.13 6.68 -11.36
N ALA A 391 -6.29 6.04 -11.49
CA ALA A 391 -6.44 4.87 -12.36
C ALA A 391 -6.26 5.24 -13.84
N GLN A 392 -6.72 6.41 -14.27
CA GLN A 392 -6.48 6.89 -15.64
C GLN A 392 -5.01 7.21 -15.89
N SER A 393 -4.30 7.77 -14.90
CA SER A 393 -2.88 8.07 -15.06
C SER A 393 -2.05 6.80 -15.22
N ILE A 394 -2.39 5.70 -14.53
CA ILE A 394 -1.80 4.36 -14.72
C ILE A 394 -1.89 3.92 -16.19
N ALA A 395 -3.05 4.06 -16.83
CA ALA A 395 -3.24 3.64 -18.22
C ALA A 395 -2.31 4.37 -19.21
N ASN A 396 -1.80 5.54 -18.81
CA ASN A 396 -0.88 6.37 -19.59
C ASN A 396 0.58 6.27 -19.11
N THR A 397 0.91 5.35 -18.19
CA THR A 397 2.30 5.15 -17.70
C THR A 397 3.17 4.34 -18.67
N ASN A 398 4.49 4.40 -18.47
CA ASN A 398 5.48 3.66 -19.26
C ASN A 398 5.22 2.14 -19.25
N GLU A 399 5.69 1.45 -20.28
CA GLU A 399 5.45 0.03 -20.57
C GLU A 399 5.73 -0.88 -19.37
N LEU A 400 6.80 -0.61 -18.60
CA LEU A 400 7.16 -1.37 -17.40
C LEU A 400 6.04 -1.36 -16.34
N LEU A 401 5.53 -0.18 -15.99
CA LEU A 401 4.40 -0.06 -15.06
C LEU A 401 3.13 -0.68 -15.65
N SER A 402 2.92 -0.53 -16.96
CA SER A 402 1.74 -1.11 -17.64
C SER A 402 1.74 -2.65 -17.66
N GLN A 403 2.93 -3.27 -17.62
CA GLN A 403 3.13 -4.73 -17.56
C GLN A 403 2.99 -5.25 -16.13
N GLU A 404 3.49 -4.49 -15.15
CA GLU A 404 3.39 -4.84 -13.73
C GLU A 404 2.00 -4.55 -13.15
N VAL A 405 1.07 -3.99 -13.90
CA VAL A 405 -0.27 -3.60 -13.41
C VAL A 405 -1.34 -4.39 -14.21
N VAL A 406 -1.29 -5.72 -14.07
CA VAL A 406 -2.08 -6.67 -14.89
C VAL A 406 -3.58 -6.62 -14.58
N ARG A 407 -3.95 -6.64 -13.29
CA ARG A 407 -5.36 -6.71 -12.84
C ARG A 407 -6.17 -5.44 -13.17
N PHE A 408 -5.51 -4.34 -13.54
CA PHE A 408 -6.16 -3.09 -13.96
C PHE A 408 -6.82 -3.15 -15.31
N LYS A 409 -6.22 -3.87 -16.26
CA LYS A 409 -6.77 -3.96 -17.62
C LYS A 409 -8.15 -4.63 -17.61
N GLU A 410 -8.43 -5.43 -16.57
CA GLU A 410 -9.71 -6.06 -16.29
C GLU A 410 -10.64 -5.17 -15.46
N LEU A 411 -10.11 -4.30 -14.60
CA LEU A 411 -10.82 -3.24 -13.88
C LEU A 411 -11.17 -2.09 -14.85
N LYS A 412 -12.05 -2.37 -15.82
CA LYS A 412 -12.62 -1.35 -16.68
C LYS A 412 -13.47 -0.41 -15.83
N LEU A 413 -12.94 0.75 -15.50
CA LEU A 413 -13.78 1.89 -15.13
C LEU A 413 -14.83 2.03 -16.23
N ASN A 414 -16.10 1.82 -15.83
CA ASN A 414 -17.20 1.52 -16.73
C ASN A 414 -17.25 2.52 -17.90
N SER A 415 -17.48 2.04 -19.12
CA SER A 415 -17.59 2.88 -20.33
C SER A 415 -18.66 3.98 -20.23
N ARG A 416 -19.58 3.87 -19.26
CA ARG A 416 -20.52 4.94 -18.87
C ARG A 416 -19.81 6.21 -18.37
N ILE A 417 -18.70 6.07 -17.64
CA ILE A 417 -17.96 7.21 -17.07
C ILE A 417 -17.25 8.01 -18.17
N ASN A 418 -16.69 7.33 -19.18
CA ASN A 418 -16.04 7.98 -20.33
C ASN A 418 -17.02 8.71 -21.27
N LYS A 419 -18.34 8.59 -21.07
CA LYS A 419 -19.36 9.31 -21.85
C LYS A 419 -19.89 10.56 -21.15
N GLU A 420 -19.68 10.70 -19.85
CA GLU A 420 -20.20 11.80 -19.02
C GLU A 420 -19.10 12.74 -18.47
N CYS A 421 -17.83 12.33 -18.55
CA CYS A 421 -16.63 13.18 -18.39
C CYS A 421 -16.10 13.61 -19.75
#